data_AF-A0A067LXT3-F1
#
_entry.id   AF-A0A067LXT3-F1
#
_cell.length_a   1.000
_cell.length_b   1.000
_cell.length_c   1.000
_cell.angle_alpha   90.00
_cell.angle_beta   90.00
_cell.angle_gamma   90.00
#
_symmetry.space_group_name_H-M   'P 1'
#
loop_
_entity.id
_entity.type
_entity.pdbx_description
1 polymer ?
#
loop_
_entity_poly.entity_id
_entity_poly.type
_entity_poly.pdbx_seq_one_letter_code
_entity_poly.pdbx_strand_id
1 'polypeptide(L)'
;MGSESKSRKLVVSVVQACTAAYSLQDTLDKLDRLTRLAKDRDGSQLAVFPEAFIGGYPKGSTFGTVVGSRSAAGREEYLRYHSSAISVSEASPAIQSIENISRDTGVFLAVGVIEKDGGTLYCTVVFVHPQEGLVGKHRKLVPTAAERLVWGNGDGSTLPVLEETFESHDGQQKVTAKMSAAICWENYMPLLRSYYYSQHTELYLAPTVDCRSVWQSTMQHIALEGRCFVLSACQFAQQKDFPPDHPTLPGSARDPEGVMISGGSVIIAPLGEILAGPLLHGEDVLSAEIDLDDCVRGKFDLDVTGHYARTDIFELVTHGIDPTRATV
;
A
#
# COMPACT_ATOMS: atom_id res chain seq x y z
N MET A 1 -25.54 -32.14 15.25
CA MET A 1 -25.24 -30.85 15.92
C MET A 1 -24.02 -30.31 15.22
N GLY A 2 -24.21 -29.47 14.19
CA GLY A 2 -23.09 -28.88 13.48
C GLY A 2 -22.41 -27.90 14.42
N SER A 3 -21.09 -28.01 14.58
CA SER A 3 -20.32 -26.91 15.14
C SER A 3 -20.58 -25.69 14.26
N GLU A 4 -21.20 -24.64 14.79
CA GLU A 4 -21.19 -23.33 14.14
C GLU A 4 -19.72 -23.01 13.86
N SER A 5 -19.34 -23.03 12.58
CA SER A 5 -18.02 -22.57 12.14
C SER A 5 -17.92 -21.12 12.58
N LYS A 6 -17.01 -20.81 13.51
CA LYS A 6 -16.81 -19.45 13.97
C LYS A 6 -16.25 -18.63 12.81
N SER A 7 -16.99 -17.60 12.41
CA SER A 7 -16.69 -16.68 11.30
C SER A 7 -15.32 -16.01 11.49
N ARG A 8 -14.48 -15.97 10.44
CA ARG A 8 -13.10 -15.44 10.46
C ARG A 8 -13.07 -13.90 10.34
N LYS A 9 -13.52 -13.21 11.39
CA LYS A 9 -13.68 -11.75 11.37
C LYS A 9 -12.44 -10.95 11.74
N LEU A 10 -12.20 -9.86 11.01
CA LEU A 10 -11.18 -8.85 11.27
C LEU A 10 -11.76 -7.44 11.14
N VAL A 11 -11.21 -6.45 11.84
CA VAL A 11 -11.36 -5.04 11.49
C VAL A 11 -10.09 -4.56 10.80
N VAL A 12 -10.25 -4.03 9.59
CA VAL A 12 -9.16 -3.53 8.77
C VAL A 12 -9.37 -2.07 8.41
N SER A 13 -8.28 -1.34 8.20
CA SER A 13 -8.30 0.08 7.88
C SER A 13 -7.41 0.44 6.70
N VAL A 14 -7.83 1.45 5.94
CA VAL A 14 -7.00 2.16 4.96
C VAL A 14 -6.89 3.63 5.39
N VAL A 15 -5.67 4.16 5.34
CA VAL A 15 -5.39 5.54 5.72
C VAL A 15 -5.31 6.39 4.47
N GLN A 16 -5.99 7.54 4.48
CA GLN A 16 -5.87 8.56 3.46
C GLN A 16 -5.12 9.76 4.05
N ALA A 17 -3.84 9.89 3.72
CA ALA A 17 -3.00 11.00 4.15
C ALA A 17 -1.78 11.12 3.24
N CYS A 18 -1.07 12.24 3.31
CA CYS A 18 0.21 12.41 2.62
C CYS A 18 1.36 12.71 3.58
N THR A 19 2.58 12.63 3.06
CA THR A 19 3.80 13.06 3.74
C THR A 19 3.69 14.51 4.20
N ALA A 20 4.20 14.81 5.38
CA ALA A 20 4.27 16.19 5.87
C ALA A 20 5.51 16.90 5.30
N ALA A 21 5.39 17.63 4.19
CA ALA A 21 6.42 18.51 3.61
C ALA A 21 7.82 17.88 3.47
N TYR A 22 7.90 16.58 3.17
CA TYR A 22 9.13 15.77 3.13
C TYR A 22 9.92 15.72 4.45
N SER A 23 9.29 16.10 5.56
CA SER A 23 9.81 15.91 6.92
C SER A 23 9.56 14.48 7.37
N LEU A 24 10.64 13.73 7.59
CA LEU A 24 10.55 12.36 8.09
C LEU A 24 9.89 12.32 9.47
N GLN A 25 10.32 13.18 10.40
CA GLN A 25 9.80 13.17 11.77
C GLN A 25 8.31 13.50 11.81
N ASP A 26 7.89 14.60 11.16
CA ASP A 26 6.48 15.00 11.16
C ASP A 26 5.59 13.95 10.48
N THR A 27 6.14 13.22 9.50
CA THR A 27 5.43 12.13 8.84
C THR A 27 5.32 10.89 9.73
N LEU A 28 6.34 10.57 10.54
CA LEU A 28 6.29 9.50 11.54
C LEU A 28 5.31 9.84 12.67
N ASP A 29 5.28 11.10 13.13
CA ASP A 29 4.30 11.56 14.12
C ASP A 29 2.87 11.48 13.55
N LYS A 30 2.70 11.82 12.26
CA LYS A 30 1.43 11.64 11.55
C LYS A 30 1.05 10.14 11.45
N LEU A 31 2.02 9.26 11.18
CA LEU A 31 1.83 7.81 11.15
C LEU A 31 1.33 7.28 12.48
N ASP A 32 1.98 7.65 13.59
CA ASP A 32 1.57 7.27 14.95
C ASP A 32 0.14 7.71 15.25
N ARG A 33 -0.16 8.99 15.03
CA ARG A 33 -1.49 9.56 15.25
C ARG A 33 -2.59 8.83 14.47
N LEU A 34 -2.36 8.54 13.19
CA LEU A 34 -3.34 7.88 12.33
C LEU A 34 -3.47 6.38 12.65
N THR A 35 -2.39 5.74 13.08
CA THR A 35 -2.42 4.35 13.56
C THR A 35 -3.22 4.24 14.86
N ARG A 36 -2.99 5.14 15.81
CA ARG A 36 -3.79 5.23 17.05
C ARG A 36 -5.25 5.52 16.74
N LEU A 37 -5.54 6.41 15.78
CA LEU A 37 -6.92 6.65 15.35
C LEU A 37 -7.59 5.37 14.84
N ALA A 38 -6.92 4.60 13.97
CA ALA A 38 -7.43 3.33 13.48
C ALA A 38 -7.66 2.31 14.62
N LYS A 39 -6.74 2.25 15.59
CA LYS A 39 -6.83 1.35 16.73
C LYS A 39 -7.93 1.74 17.71
N ASP A 40 -7.89 2.98 18.20
CA ASP A 40 -8.69 3.43 19.33
C ASP A 40 -10.14 3.71 18.93
N ARG A 41 -10.37 4.19 17.71
CA ARG A 41 -11.73 4.47 17.20
C ARG A 41 -12.42 3.22 16.70
N ASP A 42 -11.70 2.40 15.92
CA ASP A 42 -12.32 1.33 15.13
C ASP A 42 -11.91 -0.07 15.58
N GLY A 43 -10.91 -0.23 16.46
CA GLY A 43 -10.43 -1.54 16.88
C GLY A 43 -9.59 -2.27 15.83
N SER A 44 -9.01 -1.51 14.88
CA SER A 44 -8.30 -2.08 13.73
C SER A 44 -7.15 -3.00 14.12
N GLN A 45 -6.99 -4.07 13.35
CA GLN A 45 -5.91 -5.05 13.47
C GLN A 45 -4.86 -4.88 12.36
N LEU A 46 -5.24 -4.26 11.25
CA LEU A 46 -4.39 -4.00 10.08
C LEU A 46 -4.69 -2.61 9.52
N ALA A 47 -3.66 -1.78 9.33
CA ALA A 47 -3.77 -0.48 8.69
C ALA A 47 -2.85 -0.38 7.46
N VAL A 48 -3.43 -0.02 6.31
CA VAL A 48 -2.70 0.21 5.05
C VAL A 48 -2.52 1.71 4.84
N PHE A 49 -1.27 2.15 4.73
CA PHE A 49 -0.92 3.53 4.39
C PHE A 49 -0.63 3.66 2.88
N PRO A 50 -0.83 4.87 2.30
CA PRO A 50 -0.69 5.08 0.86
C PRO A 50 0.72 4.87 0.29
N GLU A 51 0.79 4.80 -1.04
CA GLU A 51 2.03 4.78 -1.81
C GLU A 51 2.91 5.98 -1.43
N ALA A 52 4.21 5.76 -1.20
CA ALA A 52 5.17 6.83 -0.88
C ALA A 52 4.73 7.75 0.29
N PHE A 53 4.06 7.22 1.30
CA PHE A 53 3.65 7.98 2.49
C PHE A 53 4.86 8.47 3.30
N ILE A 54 5.90 7.66 3.46
CA ILE A 54 7.20 8.11 3.99
C ILE A 54 8.13 8.44 2.82
N GLY A 55 8.77 9.61 2.87
CA GLY A 55 9.64 10.13 1.80
C GLY A 55 8.90 10.93 0.73
N GLY A 56 7.60 10.67 0.52
CA GLY A 56 6.72 11.51 -0.29
C GLY A 56 6.66 11.21 -1.77
N TYR A 57 5.50 11.46 -2.36
CA TYR A 57 5.29 11.40 -3.80
C TYR A 57 5.59 12.78 -4.43
N PRO A 58 6.53 12.90 -5.38
CA PRO A 58 6.92 14.18 -5.96
C PRO A 58 5.96 14.67 -7.05
N LYS A 59 4.69 14.87 -6.68
CA LYS A 59 3.61 15.27 -7.60
C LYS A 59 3.98 16.56 -8.32
N GLY A 60 3.99 16.54 -9.65
CA GLY A 60 4.26 17.73 -10.47
C GLY A 60 5.75 18.05 -10.66
N SER A 61 6.66 17.36 -9.95
CA SER A 61 8.09 17.50 -10.23
C SER A 61 8.48 16.82 -11.54
N THR A 62 9.41 17.44 -12.25
CA THR A 62 10.07 16.89 -13.44
C THR A 62 11.54 16.56 -13.18
N PHE A 63 12.05 16.88 -11.98
CA PHE A 63 13.49 16.84 -11.64
C PHE A 63 14.37 17.50 -12.71
N GLY A 64 13.86 18.54 -13.37
CA GLY A 64 14.55 19.27 -14.43
C GLY A 64 15.03 18.39 -15.60
N THR A 65 14.36 17.28 -15.87
CA THR A 65 14.78 16.30 -16.87
C THR A 65 14.05 16.50 -18.20
N VAL A 66 14.82 16.50 -19.28
CA VAL A 66 14.35 16.43 -20.67
C VAL A 66 15.17 15.38 -21.43
N VAL A 67 14.74 14.99 -22.62
CA VAL A 67 15.53 14.06 -23.46
C VAL A 67 16.90 14.68 -23.75
N GLY A 68 17.96 14.03 -23.26
CA GLY A 68 19.35 14.43 -23.48
C GLY A 68 19.93 15.48 -22.52
N SER A 69 19.16 16.01 -21.55
CA SER A 69 19.68 17.02 -20.60
C SER A 69 19.04 16.94 -19.22
N ARG A 70 19.78 17.38 -18.20
CA ARG A 70 19.33 17.53 -16.81
C ARG A 70 19.82 18.86 -16.27
N SER A 71 18.93 19.63 -15.65
CA SER A 71 19.29 20.92 -15.04
C SER A 71 20.11 20.74 -13.75
N ALA A 72 20.85 21.77 -13.34
CA ALA A 72 21.54 21.76 -12.03
C ALA A 72 20.52 21.75 -10.88
N ALA A 73 19.46 22.57 -10.98
CA ALA A 73 18.39 22.61 -9.99
C ALA A 73 17.70 21.24 -9.79
N GLY A 74 17.50 20.47 -10.86
CA GLY A 74 16.93 19.12 -10.77
C GLY A 74 17.84 18.13 -10.03
N ARG A 75 19.17 18.30 -10.11
CA ARG A 75 20.12 17.48 -9.31
C ARG A 75 20.05 17.84 -7.83
N GLU A 76 19.94 19.12 -7.51
CA GLU A 76 19.76 19.58 -6.12
C GLU A 76 18.41 19.11 -5.54
N GLU A 77 17.35 19.13 -6.35
CA GLU A 77 16.04 18.57 -5.96
C GLU A 77 16.14 17.07 -5.68
N TYR A 78 16.79 16.30 -6.56
CA TYR A 78 17.00 14.87 -6.36
C TYR A 78 17.84 14.59 -5.10
N LEU A 79 18.87 15.38 -4.82
CA LEU A 79 19.67 15.25 -3.60
C LEU A 79 18.82 15.48 -2.34
N ARG A 80 17.95 16.49 -2.33
CA ARG A 80 17.01 16.71 -1.20
C ARG A 80 16.05 15.53 -1.04
N TYR A 81 15.46 15.07 -2.14
CA TYR A 81 14.51 13.95 -2.16
C TYR A 81 15.15 12.62 -1.73
N HIS A 82 16.37 12.33 -2.18
CA HIS A 82 17.15 11.17 -1.76
C HIS A 82 17.52 11.24 -0.27
N SER A 83 17.83 12.43 0.23
CA SER A 83 18.19 12.64 1.63
C SER A 83 16.99 12.43 2.58
N SER A 84 15.76 12.71 2.12
CA SER A 84 14.51 12.42 2.87
C SER A 84 14.04 10.97 2.79
N ALA A 85 14.59 10.16 1.87
CA ALA A 85 14.29 8.74 1.77
C ALA A 85 14.94 7.93 2.90
N ILE A 86 14.39 6.75 3.18
CA ILE A 86 14.83 5.90 4.29
C ILE A 86 15.50 4.64 3.78
N SER A 87 16.48 4.10 4.52
CA SER A 87 16.95 2.75 4.26
C SER A 87 15.97 1.74 4.89
N VAL A 88 15.76 0.60 4.24
CA VAL A 88 14.87 -0.45 4.74
C VAL A 88 15.71 -1.62 5.25
N SER A 89 15.94 -1.63 6.56
CA SER A 89 16.68 -2.63 7.32
C SER A 89 16.31 -2.49 8.80
N GLU A 90 16.48 -3.53 9.61
CA GLU A 90 16.25 -3.50 11.06
C GLU A 90 17.04 -2.39 11.80
N ALA A 91 18.22 -2.02 11.28
CA ALA A 91 19.05 -0.96 11.84
C ALA A 91 18.59 0.48 11.47
N SER A 92 17.56 0.61 10.62
CA SER A 92 17.09 1.92 10.17
C SER A 92 16.25 2.60 11.26
N PRO A 93 16.61 3.80 11.73
CA PRO A 93 15.84 4.49 12.76
C PRO A 93 14.38 4.73 12.36
N ALA A 94 14.12 5.00 11.06
CA ALA A 94 12.77 5.18 10.55
C ALA A 94 11.95 3.88 10.64
N ILE A 95 12.55 2.73 10.31
CA ILE A 95 11.89 1.42 10.46
C ILE A 95 11.62 1.13 11.93
N GLN A 96 12.60 1.35 12.81
CA GLN A 96 12.43 1.15 14.25
C GLN A 96 11.30 2.02 14.82
N SER A 97 11.13 3.26 14.34
CA SER A 97 9.98 4.08 14.70
C SER A 97 8.64 3.46 14.25
N ILE A 98 8.55 2.94 13.03
CA ILE A 98 7.34 2.26 12.53
C ILE A 98 7.06 0.98 13.34
N GLU A 99 8.10 0.20 13.65
CA GLU A 99 8.00 -0.99 14.50
C GLU A 99 7.50 -0.67 15.90
N ASN A 100 8.01 0.41 16.52
CA ASN A 100 7.53 0.86 17.82
C ASN A 100 6.07 1.29 17.78
N ILE A 101 5.65 2.01 16.74
CA ILE A 101 4.24 2.40 16.56
C ILE A 101 3.35 1.16 16.42
N SER A 102 3.76 0.19 15.58
CA SER A 102 3.04 -1.08 15.42
C SER A 102 2.94 -1.84 16.74
N ARG A 103 4.05 -1.96 17.47
CA ARG A 103 4.14 -2.64 18.78
C ARG A 103 3.25 -1.99 19.83
N ASP A 104 3.30 -0.66 19.94
CA ASP A 104 2.56 0.09 20.95
C ASP A 104 1.05 0.08 20.71
N THR A 105 0.63 0.00 19.44
CA THR A 105 -0.79 -0.02 19.06
C THR A 105 -1.35 -1.43 18.87
N GLY A 106 -0.48 -2.43 18.71
CA GLY A 106 -0.86 -3.80 18.36
C GLY A 106 -1.45 -3.91 16.95
N VAL A 107 -1.22 -2.94 16.07
CA VAL A 107 -1.74 -2.91 14.70
C VAL A 107 -0.67 -3.35 13.72
N PHE A 108 -0.98 -4.29 12.84
CA PHE A 108 -0.12 -4.63 11.71
C PHE A 108 -0.13 -3.48 10.69
N LEU A 109 1.05 -3.07 10.21
CA LEU A 109 1.17 -1.93 9.30
C LEU A 109 1.69 -2.37 7.93
N ALA A 110 0.98 -1.94 6.88
CA ALA A 110 1.52 -1.93 5.53
C ALA A 110 1.76 -0.47 5.12
N VAL A 111 3.03 -0.06 4.97
CA VAL A 111 3.41 1.35 4.80
C VAL A 111 4.15 1.59 3.50
N GLY A 112 3.65 2.48 2.64
CA GLY A 112 4.38 2.94 1.47
C GLY A 112 5.53 3.86 1.87
N VAL A 113 6.75 3.53 1.44
CA VAL A 113 7.99 4.25 1.72
C VAL A 113 8.79 4.48 0.46
N ILE A 114 9.59 5.54 0.46
CA ILE A 114 10.69 5.70 -0.49
C ILE A 114 11.95 5.12 0.13
N GLU A 115 12.34 3.95 -0.39
CA GLU A 115 13.51 3.22 0.04
C GLU A 115 14.75 3.74 -0.70
N LYS A 116 15.83 4.06 0.04
CA LYS A 116 17.15 4.34 -0.54
C LYS A 116 18.09 3.17 -0.33
N ASP A 117 18.76 2.81 -1.41
CA ASP A 117 19.79 1.78 -1.46
C ASP A 117 20.95 2.28 -2.33
N GLY A 118 22.03 2.69 -1.67
CA GLY A 118 23.08 3.50 -2.27
C GLY A 118 22.53 4.81 -2.87
N GLY A 119 22.83 5.06 -4.14
CA GLY A 119 22.34 6.23 -4.89
C GLY A 119 20.98 6.04 -5.55
N THR A 120 20.32 4.88 -5.38
CA THR A 120 19.05 4.56 -6.06
C THR A 120 17.90 4.65 -5.07
N LEU A 121 16.76 5.18 -5.54
CA LEU A 121 15.51 5.19 -4.80
C LEU A 121 14.54 4.14 -5.35
N TYR A 122 13.73 3.55 -4.49
CA TYR A 122 12.70 2.58 -4.84
C TYR A 122 11.38 2.97 -4.20
N CYS A 123 10.29 2.77 -4.92
CA CYS A 123 8.95 2.86 -4.35
C CYS A 123 8.63 1.50 -3.72
N THR A 124 8.53 1.46 -2.41
CA THR A 124 8.45 0.22 -1.63
C THR A 124 7.24 0.26 -0.71
N VAL A 125 6.58 -0.88 -0.51
CA VAL A 125 5.70 -1.09 0.66
C VAL A 125 6.41 -2.00 1.64
N VAL A 126 6.42 -1.63 2.92
CA VAL A 126 6.97 -2.45 4.01
C VAL A 126 5.82 -3.01 4.86
N PHE A 127 6.01 -4.21 5.39
CA PHE A 127 5.07 -4.92 6.24
C PHE A 127 5.65 -5.06 7.64
N VAL A 128 4.95 -4.54 8.64
CA VAL A 128 5.45 -4.46 10.01
C VAL A 128 4.45 -5.11 10.95
N HIS A 129 4.88 -6.20 11.56
CA HIS A 129 4.15 -6.99 12.53
C HIS A 129 4.36 -6.42 13.95
N PRO A 130 3.31 -6.33 14.79
CA PRO A 130 3.40 -5.69 16.10
C PRO A 130 4.34 -6.39 17.08
N GLN A 131 4.59 -7.70 16.91
CA GLN A 131 5.54 -8.44 17.76
C GLN A 131 6.88 -8.71 17.07
N GLU A 132 6.87 -8.93 15.75
CA GLU A 132 8.04 -9.40 15.00
C GLU A 132 8.82 -8.27 14.32
N GLY A 133 8.24 -7.06 14.25
CA GLY A 133 8.85 -5.93 13.56
C GLY A 133 8.69 -6.04 12.05
N LEU A 134 9.69 -5.62 11.29
CA LEU A 134 9.68 -5.67 9.83
C LEU A 134 9.69 -7.12 9.32
N VAL A 135 8.54 -7.63 8.86
CA VAL A 135 8.36 -9.01 8.37
C VAL A 135 8.41 -9.12 6.86
N GLY A 136 8.45 -8.01 6.14
CA GLY A 136 8.74 -8.06 4.72
C GLY A 136 8.66 -6.74 3.97
N LYS A 137 8.97 -6.79 2.68
CA LYS A 137 8.84 -5.64 1.77
C LYS A 137 8.55 -6.03 0.34
N HIS A 138 7.97 -5.10 -0.40
CA HIS A 138 7.77 -5.20 -1.84
C HIS A 138 8.19 -3.91 -2.56
N ARG A 139 9.18 -4.02 -3.47
CA ARG A 139 9.57 -2.92 -4.37
C ARG A 139 8.70 -2.97 -5.63
N LYS A 140 8.10 -1.84 -6.00
CA LYS A 140 7.30 -1.66 -7.24
C LYS A 140 8.08 -2.20 -8.44
N LEU A 141 7.53 -3.18 -9.15
CA LEU A 141 8.20 -3.87 -10.26
C LEU A 141 8.58 -2.91 -11.39
N VAL A 142 7.68 -1.98 -11.73
CA VAL A 142 7.91 -1.01 -12.80
C VAL A 142 7.34 0.37 -12.42
N PRO A 143 8.20 1.38 -12.20
CA PRO A 143 7.77 2.76 -12.06
C PRO A 143 7.05 3.27 -13.33
N THR A 144 6.03 4.09 -13.15
CA THR A 144 5.17 4.57 -14.23
C THR A 144 5.71 5.86 -14.85
N ALA A 145 5.83 5.90 -16.18
CA ALA A 145 6.17 7.11 -16.95
C ALA A 145 7.41 7.85 -16.39
N ALA A 146 7.23 9.08 -15.88
CA ALA A 146 8.32 9.91 -15.36
C ALA A 146 8.93 9.37 -14.05
N GLU A 147 8.23 8.50 -13.32
CA GLU A 147 8.76 7.85 -12.12
C GLU A 147 10.04 7.06 -12.43
N ARG A 148 10.21 6.57 -13.67
CA ARG A 148 11.42 5.86 -14.14
C ARG A 148 12.69 6.71 -14.14
N LEU A 149 12.55 8.03 -14.01
CA LEU A 149 13.68 8.95 -13.89
C LEU A 149 14.17 9.04 -12.43
N VAL A 150 13.35 8.60 -11.47
CA VAL A 150 13.53 8.83 -10.04
C VAL A 150 13.71 7.53 -9.28
N TRP A 151 12.93 6.50 -9.64
CA TRP A 151 12.89 5.21 -8.96
C TRP A 151 13.40 4.06 -9.84
N GLY A 152 14.04 3.09 -9.20
CA GLY A 152 14.44 1.82 -9.79
C GLY A 152 13.29 0.81 -9.84
N ASN A 153 13.49 -0.25 -10.63
CA ASN A 153 12.58 -1.39 -10.71
C ASN A 153 12.80 -2.33 -9.52
N GLY A 154 11.70 -2.87 -8.98
CA GLY A 154 11.73 -4.07 -8.17
C GLY A 154 11.92 -5.34 -9.00
N ASP A 155 12.06 -6.47 -8.32
CA ASP A 155 12.12 -7.79 -8.92
C ASP A 155 11.28 -8.80 -8.11
N GLY A 156 11.27 -10.05 -8.58
CA GLY A 156 10.49 -11.14 -7.97
C GLY A 156 10.89 -11.48 -6.53
N SER A 157 12.09 -11.11 -6.07
CA SER A 157 12.56 -11.46 -4.73
C SER A 157 11.83 -10.68 -3.62
N THR A 158 11.09 -9.65 -4.01
CA THR A 158 10.30 -8.80 -3.12
C THR A 158 8.80 -8.94 -3.40
N LEU A 159 8.31 -10.13 -3.74
CA LEU A 159 6.88 -10.40 -3.94
C LEU A 159 6.32 -11.34 -2.85
N PRO A 160 6.37 -10.95 -1.55
CA PRO A 160 5.79 -11.78 -0.50
C PRO A 160 4.27 -11.91 -0.66
N VAL A 161 3.78 -13.08 -0.31
CA VAL A 161 2.40 -13.27 0.14
C VAL A 161 2.47 -13.72 1.59
N LEU A 162 2.22 -12.79 2.51
CA LEU A 162 2.41 -13.00 3.94
C LEU A 162 1.22 -13.76 4.51
N GLU A 163 1.48 -14.74 5.37
CA GLU A 163 0.47 -15.46 6.14
C GLU A 163 0.58 -15.01 7.60
N GLU A 164 -0.34 -14.14 8.03
CA GLU A 164 -0.29 -13.52 9.35
C GLU A 164 -1.48 -13.93 10.21
N THR A 165 -1.27 -14.04 11.51
CA THR A 165 -2.32 -14.44 12.46
C THR A 165 -2.67 -13.29 13.39
N PHE A 166 -3.91 -12.84 13.29
CA PHE A 166 -4.47 -11.76 14.09
C PHE A 166 -5.33 -12.32 15.22
N GLU A 167 -5.38 -11.65 16.37
CA GLU A 167 -6.40 -11.90 17.39
C GLU A 167 -7.69 -11.22 16.95
N SER A 168 -8.80 -11.96 16.87
CA SER A 168 -10.10 -11.42 16.46
C SER A 168 -10.54 -10.22 17.30
N HIS A 169 -11.43 -9.41 16.73
CA HIS A 169 -11.94 -8.22 17.41
C HIS A 169 -12.57 -8.51 18.79
N ASP A 170 -13.22 -9.67 18.96
CA ASP A 170 -13.80 -10.12 20.23
C ASP A 170 -12.78 -10.79 21.18
N GLY A 171 -11.51 -10.94 20.75
CA GLY A 171 -10.43 -11.58 21.49
C GLY A 171 -10.61 -13.09 21.72
N GLN A 172 -11.61 -13.71 21.09
CA GLN A 172 -11.99 -15.11 21.35
C GLN A 172 -11.33 -16.12 20.41
N GLN A 173 -10.72 -15.67 19.31
CA GLN A 173 -10.15 -16.55 18.30
C GLN A 173 -8.93 -15.92 17.61
N LYS A 174 -8.12 -16.79 17.02
CA LYS A 174 -7.05 -16.38 16.11
C LYS A 174 -7.53 -16.55 14.68
N VAL A 175 -7.30 -15.52 13.88
CA VAL A 175 -7.69 -15.46 12.47
C VAL A 175 -6.42 -15.32 11.65
N THR A 176 -6.06 -16.37 10.92
CA THR A 176 -4.97 -16.32 9.95
C THR A 176 -5.49 -15.71 8.65
N ALA A 177 -4.71 -14.86 7.99
CA ALA A 177 -5.05 -14.24 6.71
C ALA A 177 -3.83 -14.22 5.78
N LYS A 178 -4.05 -14.45 4.48
CA LYS A 178 -3.02 -14.25 3.46
C LYS A 178 -3.14 -12.88 2.81
N MET A 179 -2.05 -12.12 2.80
CA MET A 179 -2.03 -10.79 2.21
C MET A 179 -0.92 -10.57 1.20
N SER A 180 -1.23 -9.79 0.17
CA SER A 180 -0.28 -9.36 -0.86
C SER A 180 -0.47 -7.88 -1.15
N ALA A 181 0.53 -7.20 -1.70
CA ALA A 181 0.42 -5.79 -2.05
C ALA A 181 0.90 -5.51 -3.48
N ALA A 182 0.14 -4.69 -4.22
CA ALA A 182 0.52 -4.19 -5.54
C ALA A 182 0.39 -2.66 -5.57
N ILE A 183 1.47 -1.97 -5.94
CA ILE A 183 1.57 -0.52 -5.86
C ILE A 183 1.05 0.11 -7.16
N CYS A 184 -0.01 0.92 -7.04
CA CYS A 184 -0.50 1.76 -8.12
C CYS A 184 -0.76 0.94 -9.42
N TRP A 185 -0.10 1.23 -10.54
CA TRP A 185 -0.42 0.60 -11.82
C TRP A 185 0.06 -0.85 -11.98
N GLU A 186 0.76 -1.42 -10.99
CA GLU A 186 0.97 -2.87 -10.91
C GLU A 186 -0.36 -3.64 -10.90
N ASN A 187 -1.43 -3.01 -10.42
CA ASN A 187 -2.79 -3.55 -10.45
C ASN A 187 -3.34 -3.79 -11.86
N TYR A 188 -2.74 -3.18 -12.89
CA TYR A 188 -3.06 -3.47 -14.29
C TYR A 188 -2.20 -4.59 -14.89
N MET A 189 -1.24 -5.16 -14.15
CA MET A 189 -0.42 -6.28 -14.61
C MET A 189 -1.14 -7.61 -14.36
N PRO A 190 -1.72 -8.27 -15.39
CA PRO A 190 -2.53 -9.48 -15.18
C PRO A 190 -1.72 -10.63 -14.60
N LEU A 191 -0.45 -10.80 -15.01
CA LEU A 191 0.40 -11.88 -14.49
C LEU A 191 0.72 -11.73 -13.00
N LEU A 192 0.87 -10.49 -12.51
CA LEU A 192 1.09 -10.23 -11.09
C LEU A 192 -0.18 -10.59 -10.28
N ARG A 193 -1.35 -10.17 -10.77
CA ARG A 193 -2.63 -10.53 -10.16
C ARG A 193 -2.85 -12.04 -10.14
N SER A 194 -2.63 -12.71 -11.27
CA SER A 194 -2.71 -14.18 -11.37
C SER A 194 -1.76 -14.87 -10.39
N TYR A 195 -0.54 -14.35 -10.20
CA TYR A 195 0.39 -14.86 -9.20
C TYR A 195 -0.20 -14.73 -7.78
N TYR A 196 -0.66 -13.55 -7.36
CA TYR A 196 -1.26 -13.39 -6.03
C TYR A 196 -2.51 -14.26 -5.81
N TYR A 197 -3.37 -14.39 -6.82
CA TYR A 197 -4.51 -15.31 -6.74
C TYR A 197 -4.07 -16.78 -6.61
N SER A 198 -2.97 -17.17 -7.27
CA SER A 198 -2.41 -18.53 -7.15
C SER A 198 -1.83 -18.81 -5.77
N GLN A 199 -1.42 -17.76 -5.05
CA GLN A 199 -0.94 -17.84 -3.68
C GLN A 199 -2.07 -17.71 -2.65
N HIS A 200 -3.33 -17.66 -3.11
CA HIS A 200 -4.53 -17.57 -2.29
C HIS A 200 -4.62 -16.31 -1.43
N THR A 201 -4.21 -15.15 -1.97
CA THR A 201 -4.45 -13.85 -1.33
C THR A 201 -5.92 -13.69 -0.92
N GLU A 202 -6.15 -13.32 0.35
CA GLU A 202 -7.46 -12.97 0.90
C GLU A 202 -7.57 -11.45 1.14
N LEU A 203 -6.45 -10.81 1.51
CA LEU A 203 -6.31 -9.37 1.70
C LEU A 203 -5.38 -8.79 0.63
N TYR A 204 -5.95 -8.09 -0.34
CA TYR A 204 -5.22 -7.47 -1.43
C TYR A 204 -5.02 -5.98 -1.14
N LEU A 205 -3.78 -5.59 -0.82
CA LEU A 205 -3.43 -4.23 -0.44
C LEU A 205 -3.01 -3.43 -1.68
N ALA A 206 -3.62 -2.26 -1.89
CA ALA A 206 -3.39 -1.44 -3.08
C ALA A 206 -3.06 0.02 -2.72
N PRO A 207 -1.85 0.29 -2.18
CA PRO A 207 -1.38 1.65 -1.99
C PRO A 207 -1.23 2.37 -3.34
N THR A 208 -1.67 3.62 -3.43
CA THR A 208 -1.72 4.36 -4.71
C THR A 208 -1.69 5.88 -4.53
N VAL A 209 -1.35 6.60 -5.59
CA VAL A 209 -1.61 8.05 -5.76
C VAL A 209 -2.57 8.34 -6.92
N ASP A 210 -3.18 7.30 -7.49
CA ASP A 210 -4.16 7.42 -8.58
C ASP A 210 -5.54 7.81 -8.06
N CYS A 211 -5.77 9.11 -7.96
CA CYS A 211 -7.01 9.68 -7.41
C CYS A 211 -8.13 9.85 -8.46
N ARG A 212 -8.05 9.18 -9.61
CA ARG A 212 -9.06 9.24 -10.68
C ARG A 212 -10.24 8.33 -10.32
N SER A 213 -11.46 8.74 -10.67
CA SER A 213 -12.68 7.94 -10.42
C SER A 213 -12.68 6.56 -11.07
N VAL A 214 -11.89 6.35 -12.12
CA VAL A 214 -11.73 5.05 -12.80
C VAL A 214 -10.95 4.04 -11.96
N TRP A 215 -10.18 4.51 -10.96
CA TRP A 215 -9.41 3.65 -10.07
C TRP A 215 -10.33 2.71 -9.28
N GLN A 216 -11.46 3.22 -8.79
CA GLN A 216 -12.43 2.42 -8.04
C GLN A 216 -12.98 1.26 -8.89
N SER A 217 -13.23 1.48 -10.19
CA SER A 217 -13.66 0.40 -11.09
C SER A 217 -12.61 -0.71 -11.22
N THR A 218 -11.31 -0.35 -11.20
CA THR A 218 -10.22 -1.33 -11.23
C THR A 218 -10.17 -2.12 -9.92
N MET A 219 -10.28 -1.44 -8.78
CA MET A 219 -10.27 -2.11 -7.46
C MET A 219 -11.47 -3.03 -7.27
N GLN A 220 -12.67 -2.62 -7.72
CA GLN A 220 -13.86 -3.47 -7.71
C GLN A 220 -13.69 -4.69 -8.61
N HIS A 221 -13.14 -4.51 -9.81
CA HIS A 221 -12.84 -5.61 -10.70
C HIS A 221 -11.86 -6.61 -10.09
N ILE A 222 -10.78 -6.15 -9.46
CA ILE A 222 -9.79 -7.02 -8.81
C ILE A 222 -10.40 -7.80 -7.65
N ALA A 223 -11.26 -7.17 -6.84
CA ALA A 223 -11.97 -7.85 -5.77
C ALA A 223 -12.87 -8.97 -6.32
N LEU A 224 -13.61 -8.66 -7.40
CA LEU A 224 -14.47 -9.62 -8.11
C LEU A 224 -13.68 -10.74 -8.81
N GLU A 225 -12.53 -10.44 -9.40
CA GLU A 225 -11.74 -11.41 -10.14
C GLU A 225 -11.00 -12.37 -9.20
N GLY A 226 -10.39 -11.83 -8.14
CA GLY A 226 -9.61 -12.61 -7.18
C GLY A 226 -10.40 -13.27 -6.06
N ARG A 227 -11.65 -12.84 -5.84
CA ARG A 227 -12.45 -13.20 -4.66
C ARG A 227 -11.70 -12.94 -3.35
N CYS A 228 -11.17 -11.73 -3.24
CA CYS A 228 -10.41 -11.24 -2.10
C CYS A 228 -10.93 -9.86 -1.67
N PHE A 229 -10.71 -9.49 -0.42
CA PHE A 229 -10.93 -8.12 0.04
C PHE A 229 -9.86 -7.21 -0.55
N VAL A 230 -10.26 -6.07 -1.12
CA VAL A 230 -9.33 -5.07 -1.65
C VAL A 230 -9.28 -3.86 -0.72
N LEU A 231 -8.09 -3.52 -0.24
CA LEU A 231 -7.81 -2.40 0.66
C LEU A 231 -6.96 -1.38 -0.10
N SER A 232 -7.60 -0.38 -0.69
CA SER A 232 -6.93 0.65 -1.49
C SER A 232 -6.71 1.93 -0.69
N ALA A 233 -5.45 2.29 -0.43
CA ALA A 233 -5.05 3.49 0.30
C ALA A 233 -4.50 4.54 -0.67
N CYS A 234 -5.21 5.65 -0.86
CA CYS A 234 -4.84 6.75 -1.73
C CYS A 234 -4.44 7.99 -0.92
N GLN A 235 -3.38 8.70 -1.33
CA GLN A 235 -3.01 9.95 -0.68
C GLN A 235 -4.09 11.04 -0.88
N PHE A 236 -4.33 11.84 0.15
CA PHE A 236 -4.91 13.17 0.00
C PHE A 236 -3.81 14.19 0.28
N ALA A 237 -3.56 15.09 -0.67
CA ALA A 237 -2.49 16.08 -0.57
C ALA A 237 -2.92 17.42 -1.14
N GLN A 238 -2.56 18.50 -0.47
CA GLN A 238 -2.72 19.88 -0.89
C GLN A 238 -1.36 20.55 -1.04
N GLN A 239 -1.28 21.72 -1.68
CA GLN A 239 0.00 22.41 -1.90
C GLN A 239 0.71 22.77 -0.58
N LYS A 240 -0.03 22.97 0.53
CA LYS A 240 0.57 23.20 1.85
C LYS A 240 1.36 22.00 2.40
N ASP A 241 1.09 20.80 1.90
CA ASP A 241 1.74 19.57 2.35
C ASP A 241 3.09 19.32 1.65
N PHE A 242 3.48 20.20 0.73
CA PHE A 242 4.76 20.13 0.02
C PHE A 242 5.69 21.27 0.44
N PRO A 243 7.02 21.13 0.28
CA PRO A 243 7.97 22.21 0.54
C PRO A 243 7.62 23.54 -0.16
N PRO A 244 8.02 24.71 0.40
CA PRO A 244 7.75 26.04 -0.19
C PRO A 244 8.23 26.22 -1.64
N ASP A 245 9.24 25.48 -2.06
CA ASP A 245 9.84 25.48 -3.40
C ASP A 245 9.33 24.36 -4.31
N HIS A 246 8.41 23.51 -3.83
CA HIS A 246 7.87 22.39 -4.60
C HIS A 246 7.06 22.87 -5.81
N PRO A 247 7.21 22.24 -7.00
CA PRO A 247 6.44 22.61 -8.18
C PRO A 247 4.93 22.49 -7.98
N THR A 248 4.21 23.54 -8.35
CA THR A 248 2.74 23.55 -8.44
C THR A 248 2.30 23.59 -9.91
N LEU A 249 0.99 23.58 -10.16
CA LEU A 249 0.47 23.68 -11.53
C LEU A 249 1.03 24.93 -12.24
N PRO A 250 1.53 24.82 -13.48
CA PRO A 250 2.12 25.94 -14.20
C PRO A 250 1.17 27.13 -14.33
N GLY A 251 1.64 28.32 -13.96
CA GLY A 251 0.93 29.59 -14.19
C GLY A 251 -0.09 30.00 -13.12
N SER A 252 -0.27 29.20 -12.06
CA SER A 252 -1.09 29.59 -10.89
C SER A 252 -0.23 30.09 -9.73
N ALA A 253 -0.69 31.13 -9.02
CA ALA A 253 -0.14 31.47 -7.71
C ALA A 253 -0.32 30.27 -6.75
N ARG A 254 0.60 30.10 -5.81
CA ARG A 254 0.50 29.04 -4.80
C ARG A 254 -0.76 29.26 -3.96
N ASP A 255 -1.60 28.24 -3.91
CA ASP A 255 -2.80 28.17 -3.10
C ASP A 255 -2.60 27.05 -2.08
N PRO A 256 -2.38 27.36 -0.78
CA PRO A 256 -2.16 26.35 0.26
C PRO A 256 -3.22 25.23 0.27
N GLU A 257 -4.48 25.56 -0.05
CA GLU A 257 -5.59 24.59 -0.06
C GLU A 257 -5.77 23.91 -1.43
N GLY A 258 -4.99 24.30 -2.44
CA GLY A 258 -5.02 23.72 -3.76
C GLY A 258 -4.73 22.23 -3.74
N VAL A 259 -5.69 21.40 -4.15
CA VAL A 259 -5.58 19.94 -4.14
C VAL A 259 -4.58 19.46 -5.18
N MET A 260 -3.61 18.65 -4.75
CA MET A 260 -2.59 18.01 -5.58
C MET A 260 -2.93 16.53 -5.85
N ILE A 261 -3.50 15.85 -4.84
CA ILE A 261 -4.01 14.47 -4.93
C ILE A 261 -5.32 14.43 -4.13
N SER A 262 -6.41 13.98 -4.76
CA SER A 262 -7.77 14.13 -4.20
C SER A 262 -8.25 12.97 -3.34
N GLY A 263 -7.39 12.00 -3.00
CA GLY A 263 -7.80 10.80 -2.29
C GLY A 263 -8.61 9.83 -3.14
N GLY A 264 -9.53 9.10 -2.51
CA GLY A 264 -10.33 8.04 -3.13
C GLY A 264 -10.08 6.66 -2.53
N SER A 265 -9.59 6.59 -1.30
CA SER A 265 -9.36 5.33 -0.58
C SER A 265 -10.65 4.54 -0.41
N VAL A 266 -10.60 3.21 -0.49
CA VAL A 266 -11.78 2.35 -0.52
C VAL A 266 -11.47 0.94 0.00
N ILE A 267 -12.44 0.31 0.67
CA ILE A 267 -12.42 -1.11 1.08
C ILE A 267 -13.54 -1.83 0.35
N ILE A 268 -13.24 -2.95 -0.32
CA ILE A 268 -14.17 -3.67 -1.19
C ILE A 268 -14.18 -5.15 -0.85
N ALA A 269 -15.37 -5.74 -0.75
CA ALA A 269 -15.60 -7.16 -0.50
C ALA A 269 -15.35 -8.05 -1.75
N PRO A 270 -15.13 -9.36 -1.59
CA PRO A 270 -14.90 -10.32 -2.69
C PRO A 270 -15.96 -10.36 -3.81
N LEU A 271 -17.17 -9.88 -3.53
CA LEU A 271 -18.27 -9.77 -4.49
C LEU A 271 -18.44 -8.34 -5.07
N GLY A 272 -17.46 -7.46 -4.88
CA GLY A 272 -17.42 -6.11 -5.46
C GLY A 272 -18.20 -5.05 -4.69
N GLU A 273 -18.83 -5.42 -3.57
CA GLU A 273 -19.50 -4.47 -2.67
C GLU A 273 -18.47 -3.56 -2.00
N ILE A 274 -18.71 -2.24 -2.06
CA ILE A 274 -17.91 -1.26 -1.35
C ILE A 274 -18.34 -1.25 0.11
N LEU A 275 -17.46 -1.68 1.00
CA LEU A 275 -17.71 -1.70 2.45
C LEU A 275 -17.44 -0.35 3.11
N ALA A 276 -16.44 0.37 2.62
CA ALA A 276 -16.10 1.72 3.09
C ALA A 276 -15.50 2.57 1.97
N GLY A 277 -15.88 3.84 1.91
CA GLY A 277 -15.42 4.81 0.92
C GLY A 277 -16.32 4.94 -0.32
N PRO A 278 -15.83 5.55 -1.42
CA PRO A 278 -14.52 6.18 -1.53
C PRO A 278 -14.41 7.42 -0.61
N LEU A 279 -13.31 7.52 0.15
CA LEU A 279 -13.06 8.72 0.96
C LEU A 279 -12.59 9.86 0.07
N LEU A 280 -13.44 10.87 -0.06
CA LEU A 280 -13.15 12.09 -0.81
C LEU A 280 -13.00 13.26 0.16
N HIS A 281 -12.17 14.23 -0.21
CA HIS A 281 -12.05 15.53 0.48
C HIS A 281 -11.50 15.47 1.91
N GLY A 282 -10.22 15.13 2.06
CA GLY A 282 -9.50 15.29 3.32
C GLY A 282 -8.67 14.07 3.71
N GLU A 283 -7.96 14.21 4.83
CA GLU A 283 -7.27 13.10 5.50
C GLU A 283 -8.20 12.45 6.52
N ASP A 284 -8.29 11.11 6.52
CA ASP A 284 -8.97 10.31 7.55
C ASP A 284 -8.54 8.83 7.43
N VAL A 285 -9.02 8.01 8.36
CA VAL A 285 -8.95 6.55 8.35
C VAL A 285 -10.32 6.00 7.95
N LEU A 286 -10.37 5.12 6.95
CA LEU A 286 -11.54 4.31 6.63
C LEU A 286 -11.36 2.91 7.21
N SER A 287 -12.39 2.36 7.86
CA SER A 287 -12.34 1.04 8.46
C SER A 287 -13.58 0.21 8.10
N ALA A 288 -13.43 -1.11 8.08
CA ALA A 288 -14.52 -2.06 7.91
C ALA A 288 -14.27 -3.35 8.71
N GLU A 289 -15.34 -3.92 9.27
CA GLU A 289 -15.33 -5.33 9.71
C GLU A 289 -15.50 -6.21 8.47
N ILE A 290 -14.65 -7.22 8.33
CA ILE A 290 -14.65 -8.17 7.22
C ILE A 290 -14.73 -9.60 7.76
N ASP A 291 -15.38 -10.51 7.03
CA ASP A 291 -15.35 -11.95 7.29
C ASP A 291 -14.53 -12.64 6.20
N LEU A 292 -13.35 -13.17 6.52
CA LEU A 292 -12.48 -13.81 5.54
C LEU A 292 -13.11 -15.06 4.91
N ASP A 293 -14.13 -15.66 5.54
CA ASP A 293 -14.89 -16.75 4.93
C ASP A 293 -15.64 -16.30 3.66
N ASP A 294 -15.88 -15.00 3.47
CA ASP A 294 -16.46 -14.45 2.24
C ASP A 294 -15.54 -14.66 1.02
N CYS A 295 -14.23 -14.82 1.20
CA CYS A 295 -13.34 -15.20 0.11
C CYS A 295 -13.69 -16.60 -0.41
N VAL A 296 -13.92 -17.55 0.50
CA VAL A 296 -14.31 -18.94 0.16
C VAL A 296 -15.73 -18.96 -0.41
N ARG A 297 -16.66 -18.21 0.19
CA ARG A 297 -18.04 -18.08 -0.34
C ARG A 297 -18.03 -17.50 -1.76
N GLY A 298 -17.22 -16.50 -2.04
CA GLY A 298 -17.07 -15.93 -3.39
C GLY A 298 -16.41 -16.91 -4.38
N LYS A 299 -15.48 -17.75 -3.91
CA LYS A 299 -14.81 -18.77 -4.74
C LYS A 299 -15.73 -19.90 -5.17
N PHE A 300 -16.83 -20.15 -4.46
CA PHE A 300 -17.88 -21.06 -4.93
C PHE A 300 -18.40 -20.64 -6.32
N ASP A 301 -18.63 -19.33 -6.53
CA ASP A 301 -19.09 -18.80 -7.81
C ASP A 301 -17.97 -18.77 -8.87
N LEU A 302 -16.76 -18.40 -8.47
CA LEU A 302 -15.62 -18.26 -9.38
C LEU A 302 -14.28 -18.38 -8.63
N ASP A 303 -13.46 -19.36 -9.00
CA ASP A 303 -12.08 -19.47 -8.55
C ASP A 303 -11.15 -19.54 -9.77
N VAL A 304 -10.57 -18.40 -10.14
CA VAL A 304 -9.78 -18.21 -11.37
C VAL A 304 -8.46 -19.00 -11.37
N THR A 305 -7.98 -19.43 -10.20
CA THR A 305 -6.78 -20.28 -10.07
C THR A 305 -7.09 -21.70 -9.59
N GLY A 306 -8.33 -21.96 -9.17
CA GLY A 306 -8.85 -23.27 -8.83
C GLY A 306 -9.73 -23.88 -9.92
N HIS A 307 -11.03 -24.06 -9.64
CA HIS A 307 -11.94 -24.83 -10.50
C HIS A 307 -12.27 -24.17 -11.85
N TYR A 308 -12.00 -22.87 -12.02
CA TYR A 308 -12.13 -22.17 -13.30
C TYR A 308 -10.83 -22.16 -14.11
N ALA A 309 -9.71 -22.60 -13.52
CA ALA A 309 -8.42 -22.64 -14.19
C ALA A 309 -8.36 -23.76 -15.24
N ARG A 310 -7.63 -23.49 -16.34
CA ARG A 310 -7.37 -24.45 -17.43
C ARG A 310 -5.88 -24.72 -17.53
N THR A 311 -5.31 -25.39 -16.53
CA THR A 311 -3.87 -25.71 -16.46
C THR A 311 -3.42 -26.68 -17.56
N ASP A 312 -4.36 -27.33 -18.23
CA ASP A 312 -4.13 -28.10 -19.46
C ASP A 312 -3.92 -27.22 -20.71
N ILE A 313 -4.27 -25.93 -20.66
CA ILE A 313 -4.14 -24.95 -21.76
C ILE A 313 -3.18 -23.80 -21.40
N PHE A 314 -3.28 -23.27 -20.18
CA PHE A 314 -2.57 -22.08 -19.72
C PHE A 314 -1.71 -22.41 -18.50
N GLU A 315 -0.45 -22.00 -18.54
CA GLU A 315 0.49 -22.16 -17.44
C GLU A 315 1.02 -20.79 -17.00
N LEU A 316 1.08 -20.58 -15.68
CA LEU A 316 1.77 -19.44 -15.08
C LEU A 316 3.12 -19.92 -14.52
N VAL A 317 4.21 -19.40 -15.09
CA VAL A 317 5.57 -19.63 -14.59
C VAL A 317 6.13 -18.34 -14.02
N THR A 318 6.63 -18.38 -12.78
CA THR A 318 7.26 -17.25 -12.11
C THR A 318 8.76 -17.47 -11.94
N HIS A 319 9.53 -16.38 -11.94
CA HIS A 319 10.98 -16.41 -11.83
C HIS A 319 11.45 -15.41 -10.77
N GLY A 320 12.51 -15.78 -10.04
CA GLY A 320 13.13 -14.90 -9.05
C GLY A 320 12.33 -14.69 -7.77
N ILE A 321 11.24 -15.44 -7.56
CA ILE A 321 10.52 -15.47 -6.29
C ILE A 321 11.40 -16.16 -5.25
N ASP A 322 11.77 -15.43 -4.21
CA ASP A 322 12.53 -15.97 -3.07
C ASP A 322 11.76 -15.69 -1.78
N PRO A 323 11.04 -16.70 -1.23
CA PRO A 323 10.27 -16.54 0.00
C PRO A 323 11.12 -16.08 1.18
N THR A 324 12.44 -16.35 1.16
CA THR A 324 13.37 -16.04 2.26
C THR A 324 13.95 -14.64 2.21
N ARG A 325 13.93 -13.98 1.05
CA ARG A 325 14.35 -12.57 0.89
C ARG A 325 13.20 -11.58 1.00
N ALA A 326 11.97 -12.08 0.91
CA ALA A 326 10.78 -11.29 1.08
C ALA A 326 10.51 -10.96 2.55
N THR A 327 10.98 -11.81 3.46
CA THR A 327 11.16 -11.58 4.90
C THR A 327 12.53 -10.93 5.15
N VAL A 328 12.58 -9.85 5.94
CA VAL A 328 13.82 -9.10 6.21
C VAL A 328 14.72 -9.86 7.17
#